data_AF-A0A523NH74-F1
#
_entry.id   AF-A0A523NH74-F1
#
_cell.length_a   1.000
_cell.length_b   1.000
_cell.length_c   1.000
_cell.angle_alpha   90.00
_cell.angle_beta   90.00
_cell.angle_gamma   90.00
#
_symmetry.space_group_name_H-M   'P 1'
#
loop_
_entity.id
_entity.type
_entity.pdbx_description
1 polymer ?
#
loop_
_entity_poly.entity_id
_entity_poly.type
_entity_poly.pdbx_seq_one_letter_code
_entity_poly.pdbx_strand_id
1 'polypeptide(L)'
;MPLSWTAIVRVVVLLLMAAHVFYFYAFARAPQEIVGVDFPAILASSAFALVMLVPLAWAVVLPDLPEIVRNHRARGRWQRGRCSSCNYLLLYEQGANCPECGTSRDEPGSFEFGWSTVQRFVLLAAAAWMVGCIGAESWAVLDEVAFAREGEMYVSTATTKDAYSRPRRWPSQDQTLYFSSRGVTAFAPQLVLDQPPVYSGLSTK
;
A
#
# COMPACT_ATOMS: atom_id res chain seq x y z
N MET A 1 11.39 -17.90 -18.54
CA MET A 1 12.49 -17.52 -17.61
C MET A 1 11.97 -17.69 -16.20
N PRO A 2 12.56 -18.55 -15.35
CA PRO A 2 12.09 -18.72 -13.97
C PRO A 2 12.22 -17.40 -13.20
N LEU A 3 11.18 -17.03 -12.44
CA LEU A 3 11.21 -15.84 -11.59
C LEU A 3 12.33 -16.02 -10.56
N SER A 4 13.32 -15.12 -10.56
CA SER A 4 14.40 -15.21 -9.57
C SER A 4 13.84 -15.01 -8.16
N TRP A 5 14.39 -15.73 -7.17
CA TRP A 5 14.01 -15.59 -5.77
C TRP A 5 14.04 -14.12 -5.29
N THR A 6 15.03 -13.35 -5.75
CA THR A 6 15.14 -11.92 -5.46
C THR A 6 13.96 -11.11 -5.99
N ALA A 7 13.48 -11.42 -7.20
CA ALA A 7 12.29 -10.77 -7.76
C ALA A 7 11.04 -11.10 -6.95
N ILE A 8 10.86 -12.36 -6.53
CA ILE A 8 9.73 -12.77 -5.68
C ILE A 8 9.70 -11.95 -4.39
N VAL A 9 10.81 -11.89 -3.66
CA VAL A 9 10.86 -11.16 -2.38
C VAL A 9 10.59 -9.68 -2.57
N ARG A 10 11.16 -9.04 -3.61
CA ARG A 10 10.91 -7.62 -3.89
C ARG A 10 9.46 -7.33 -4.26
N VAL A 11 8.83 -8.19 -5.05
CA VAL A 11 7.41 -8.07 -5.39
C VAL A 11 6.54 -8.23 -4.14
N VAL A 12 6.85 -9.21 -3.28
CA VAL A 12 6.12 -9.40 -2.01
C VAL A 12 6.26 -8.18 -1.11
N VAL A 13 7.47 -7.64 -0.94
CA VAL A 13 7.70 -6.42 -0.15
C VAL A 13 6.90 -5.25 -0.73
N LEU A 14 6.93 -5.06 -2.06
CA LEU A 14 6.16 -4.01 -2.73
C LEU A 14 4.66 -4.16 -2.47
N LEU A 15 4.11 -5.37 -2.60
CA LEU A 15 2.69 -5.63 -2.39
C LEU A 15 2.27 -5.39 -0.93
N LEU A 16 3.10 -5.80 0.04
CA LEU A 16 2.84 -5.55 1.46
C LEU A 16 2.87 -4.05 1.78
N MET A 17 3.85 -3.32 1.26
CA MET A 17 3.92 -1.86 1.42
C MET A 17 2.74 -1.15 0.73
N ALA A 18 2.35 -1.60 -0.46
CA ALA A 18 1.21 -1.04 -1.18
C ALA A 18 -0.10 -1.29 -0.44
N ALA A 19 -0.28 -2.49 0.13
CA ALA A 19 -1.43 -2.82 0.97
C ALA A 19 -1.47 -1.98 2.26
N HIS A 20 -0.31 -1.74 2.89
CA HIS A 20 -0.18 -0.85 4.04
C HIS A 20 -0.59 0.58 3.69
N VAL A 21 -0.06 1.14 2.60
CA VAL A 21 -0.43 2.48 2.11
C VAL A 21 -1.91 2.54 1.78
N PHE A 22 -2.43 1.53 1.09
CA PHE A 22 -3.86 1.43 0.75
C PHE A 22 -4.73 1.53 2.01
N TYR A 23 -4.38 0.77 3.04
CA TYR A 23 -5.12 0.75 4.31
C TYR A 23 -5.13 2.13 4.98
N PHE A 24 -3.95 2.73 5.19
CA PHE A 24 -3.85 4.02 5.87
C PHE A 24 -4.41 5.19 5.03
N TYR A 25 -4.29 5.13 3.71
CA TYR A 25 -4.93 6.09 2.82
C TYR A 25 -6.45 6.01 2.96
N ALA A 26 -7.03 4.82 2.82
CA ALA A 26 -8.48 4.63 2.92
C ALA A 26 -9.01 5.00 4.31
N PHE A 27 -8.27 4.68 5.37
CA PHE A 27 -8.56 5.10 6.73
C PHE A 27 -8.59 6.63 6.87
N ALA A 28 -7.60 7.34 6.32
CA ALA A 28 -7.56 8.80 6.36
C ALA A 28 -8.56 9.49 5.43
N ARG A 29 -8.91 8.84 4.31
CA ARG A 29 -9.89 9.33 3.32
C ARG A 29 -11.32 9.22 3.81
N ALA A 30 -11.63 8.22 4.63
CA ALA A 30 -12.98 7.94 5.13
C ALA A 30 -13.63 9.04 5.99
N PRO A 31 -12.94 9.67 6.96
CA PRO A 31 -13.51 10.75 7.77
C PRO A 31 -13.61 12.08 7.01
N GLN A 32 -13.00 12.18 5.82
CA GLN A 32 -13.19 13.36 4.99
C GLN A 32 -14.62 13.35 4.47
N GLU A 33 -15.35 14.44 4.74
CA GLU A 33 -16.78 14.60 4.51
C GLU A 33 -17.16 14.70 3.02
N ILE A 34 -16.27 14.24 2.15
CA ILE A 34 -16.25 14.49 0.72
C ILE A 34 -16.55 13.19 -0.02
N VAL A 35 -17.52 13.27 -0.92
CA VAL A 35 -17.90 12.21 -1.86
C VAL A 35 -17.40 12.63 -3.24
N GLY A 36 -16.75 11.72 -3.96
CA GLY A 36 -16.09 11.99 -5.22
C GLY A 36 -14.60 12.36 -5.08
N VAL A 37 -14.04 12.85 -6.20
CA VAL A 37 -12.62 13.18 -6.33
C VAL A 37 -12.40 14.64 -5.92
N ASP A 38 -11.73 14.85 -4.79
CA ASP A 38 -11.32 16.17 -4.32
C ASP A 38 -9.81 16.22 -4.08
N PHE A 39 -9.14 17.19 -4.70
CA PHE A 39 -7.68 17.23 -4.73
C PHE A 39 -7.05 17.51 -3.35
N PRO A 40 -7.53 18.48 -2.54
CA PRO A 40 -7.08 18.66 -1.16
C PRO A 40 -7.23 17.41 -0.30
N ALA A 41 -8.38 16.73 -0.38
CA ALA A 41 -8.64 15.47 0.30
C ALA A 41 -7.61 14.38 -0.07
N ILE A 42 -7.42 14.16 -1.37
CA ILE A 42 -6.45 13.19 -1.91
C ILE A 42 -5.04 13.52 -1.45
N LEU A 43 -4.65 14.79 -1.50
CA LEU A 43 -3.32 15.24 -1.08
C LEU A 43 -3.11 15.03 0.43
N ALA A 44 -4.10 15.36 1.26
CA ALA A 44 -4.03 15.15 2.70
C ALA A 44 -3.95 13.66 3.07
N SER A 45 -4.79 12.81 2.46
CA SER A 45 -4.80 11.36 2.70
C SER A 45 -3.52 10.68 2.20
N SER A 46 -3.01 11.10 1.03
CA SER A 46 -1.74 10.60 0.48
C SER A 46 -0.53 11.01 1.33
N ALA A 47 -0.50 12.24 1.83
CA ALA A 47 0.54 12.72 2.74
C ALA A 47 0.50 11.98 4.09
N PHE A 48 -0.70 11.74 4.64
CA PHE A 48 -0.87 10.93 5.84
C PHE A 48 -0.35 9.50 5.61
N ALA A 49 -0.71 8.87 4.50
CA ALA A 49 -0.23 7.53 4.17
C ALA A 49 1.29 7.48 3.98
N LEU A 50 1.89 8.55 3.45
CA LEU A 50 3.35 8.71 3.34
C LEU A 50 4.03 8.78 4.72
N VAL A 51 3.48 9.55 5.66
CA VAL A 51 3.99 9.61 7.04
C VAL A 51 3.91 8.24 7.71
N MET A 52 2.85 7.47 7.43
CA MET A 52 2.70 6.11 7.94
C MET A 52 3.67 5.08 7.33
N LEU A 53 4.48 5.46 6.34
CA LEU A 53 5.62 4.65 5.89
C LEU A 53 6.88 4.83 6.75
N VAL A 54 6.97 5.90 7.57
CA VAL A 54 8.17 6.16 8.39
C VAL A 54 8.52 5.00 9.33
N PRO A 55 7.56 4.36 10.04
CA PRO A 55 7.88 3.17 10.84
C PRO A 55 8.45 2.00 10.02
N LEU A 56 8.08 1.89 8.74
CA LEU A 56 8.61 0.87 7.84
C LEU A 56 10.05 1.17 7.37
N ALA A 57 10.61 2.33 7.67
CA ALA A 57 12.03 2.61 7.39
C ALA A 57 12.95 1.62 8.12
N TRP A 58 12.51 1.03 9.23
CA TRP A 58 13.25 -0.02 9.95
C TRP A 58 13.35 -1.31 9.12
N ALA A 59 12.48 -1.49 8.13
CA ALA A 59 12.45 -2.61 7.20
C ALA A 59 13.27 -2.37 5.92
N VAL A 60 14.13 -1.34 5.89
CA VAL A 60 14.97 -0.96 4.72
C VAL A 60 15.81 -2.11 4.18
N VAL A 61 16.16 -3.09 5.02
CA VAL A 61 16.99 -4.25 4.68
C VAL A 61 16.21 -5.38 4.00
N LEU A 62 14.88 -5.43 4.14
CA LEU A 62 14.06 -6.53 3.61
C LEU A 62 14.20 -6.78 2.10
N PRO A 63 14.28 -5.75 1.22
CA PRO A 63 14.47 -5.96 -0.22
C PRO A 63 15.78 -6.67 -0.60
N ASP A 64 16.79 -6.58 0.27
CA ASP A 64 18.12 -7.17 0.08
C ASP A 64 18.31 -8.47 0.89
N LEU A 65 17.28 -8.94 1.60
CA LEU A 65 17.29 -10.20 2.35
C LEU A 65 17.74 -11.42 1.50
N PRO A 66 17.35 -11.57 0.22
CA PRO A 66 17.86 -12.65 -0.64
C PRO A 66 19.38 -12.63 -0.79
N GLU A 67 19.97 -11.43 -0.89
CA GLU A 67 21.40 -11.24 -1.04
C GLU A 67 22.14 -11.53 0.27
N ILE A 68 21.59 -11.07 1.39
CA ILE A 68 22.10 -11.36 2.73
C ILE A 68 22.13 -12.87 2.99
N VAL A 69 21.02 -13.57 2.71
CA VAL A 69 20.92 -15.02 2.89
C VAL A 69 21.91 -15.75 2.00
N ARG A 70 22.07 -15.31 0.74
CA ARG A 70 23.05 -15.89 -0.19
C ARG A 70 24.48 -15.72 0.34
N ASN A 71 24.86 -14.52 0.76
CA ASN A 71 26.20 -14.24 1.26
C ASN A 71 26.47 -14.99 2.58
N HIS A 72 25.48 -15.04 3.48
CA HIS A 72 25.57 -15.82 4.72
C HIS A 72 25.79 -17.32 4.45
N ARG A 73 25.02 -17.92 3.53
CA ARG A 73 25.21 -19.32 3.11
C ARG A 73 26.57 -19.55 2.45
N ALA A 74 27.00 -18.64 1.59
CA ALA A 74 28.31 -18.70 0.94
C ALA A 74 29.46 -18.70 1.96
N ARG A 75 29.40 -17.80 2.94
CA ARG A 75 30.39 -17.71 4.03
C ARG A 75 30.38 -18.95 4.93
N GLY A 76 29.20 -19.44 5.30
CA GLY A 76 29.08 -20.68 6.08
C GLY A 76 29.55 -21.93 5.34
N ARG A 77 29.55 -21.94 4.01
CA ARG A 77 30.20 -23.01 3.21
C ARG A 77 31.72 -22.86 3.22
N TRP A 78 32.21 -21.65 2.98
CA TRP A 78 33.64 -21.34 2.99
C TRP A 78 34.31 -21.66 4.33
N GLN A 79 33.71 -21.27 5.45
CA GLN A 79 34.19 -21.59 6.80
C GLN A 79 34.28 -23.09 7.11
N ARG A 80 33.54 -23.94 6.37
CA ARG A 80 33.60 -25.40 6.47
C ARG A 80 34.60 -26.04 5.49
N GLY A 81 35.47 -25.24 4.87
CA GLY A 81 36.41 -25.69 3.85
C GLY A 81 35.73 -26.14 2.56
N ARG A 82 34.57 -25.57 2.22
CA ARG A 82 33.81 -25.91 1.01
C ARG A 82 33.68 -24.71 0.08
N CYS A 83 33.50 -24.97 -1.21
CA CYS A 83 33.25 -23.94 -2.21
C CYS A 83 32.01 -23.11 -1.84
N SER A 84 32.15 -21.78 -1.89
CA SER A 84 31.12 -20.80 -1.56
C SER A 84 29.93 -20.82 -2.54
N SER A 85 30.11 -21.36 -3.75
CA SER A 85 29.08 -21.48 -4.80
C SER A 85 28.45 -22.88 -4.87
N CYS A 86 29.24 -23.91 -5.21
CA CYS A 86 28.73 -25.27 -5.48
C CYS A 86 28.81 -26.25 -4.30
N ASN A 87 29.35 -25.84 -3.13
CA ASN A 87 29.48 -26.67 -1.93
C ASN A 87 30.48 -27.85 -2.01
N TYR A 88 31.32 -27.91 -3.05
CA TYR A 88 32.40 -28.90 -3.20
C TYR A 88 33.46 -28.79 -2.07
N LEU A 89 34.03 -29.90 -1.59
CA LEU A 89 35.04 -29.92 -0.53
C LEU A 89 36.41 -29.48 -1.07
N LEU A 90 37.03 -28.46 -0.48
CA LEU A 90 38.30 -27.88 -0.95
C LEU A 90 39.54 -28.46 -0.26
N LEU A 91 39.40 -29.60 0.44
CA LEU A 91 40.26 -30.02 1.55
C LEU A 91 41.76 -30.19 1.26
N TYR A 92 42.21 -30.34 0.00
CA TYR A 92 43.62 -30.67 -0.27
C TYR A 92 44.19 -30.19 -1.62
N GLU A 93 43.47 -29.39 -2.40
CA GLU A 93 43.93 -29.01 -3.74
C GLU A 93 44.67 -27.67 -3.73
N GLN A 94 45.85 -27.61 -4.35
CA GLN A 94 46.56 -26.36 -4.58
C GLN A 94 46.01 -25.69 -5.86
N GLY A 95 45.10 -24.73 -5.70
CA GLY A 95 44.57 -23.96 -6.83
C GLY A 95 43.76 -22.76 -6.35
N ALA A 96 43.80 -21.65 -7.10
CA ALA A 96 43.04 -20.43 -6.77
C ALA A 96 41.53 -20.60 -6.98
N ASN A 97 41.11 -21.58 -7.80
CA ASN A 97 39.72 -21.79 -8.19
C ASN A 97 39.19 -23.17 -7.74
N CYS A 98 37.88 -23.28 -7.60
CA CYS A 98 37.18 -24.55 -7.38
C CYS A 98 37.29 -25.43 -8.64
N PRO A 99 37.67 -26.72 -8.51
CA PRO A 99 37.83 -27.61 -9.66
C PRO A 99 36.50 -27.94 -10.36
N GLU A 100 35.37 -27.78 -9.67
CA GLU A 100 34.04 -28.18 -10.17
C GLU A 100 33.33 -27.01 -10.86
N CYS A 101 33.24 -25.85 -10.21
CA CYS A 101 32.51 -24.70 -10.74
C CYS A 101 33.40 -23.53 -11.19
N GLY A 102 34.72 -23.64 -11.06
CA GLY A 102 35.67 -22.59 -11.43
C GLY A 102 35.63 -21.33 -10.55
N THR A 103 34.76 -21.26 -9.54
CA THR A 103 34.65 -20.09 -8.65
C THR A 103 35.92 -19.92 -7.82
N SER A 104 36.38 -18.67 -7.64
CA SER A 104 37.54 -18.36 -6.79
C SER A 104 37.36 -18.91 -5.37
N ARG A 105 38.48 -19.33 -4.76
CA ARG A 105 38.55 -19.79 -3.36
C ARG A 105 38.69 -18.64 -2.35
N ASP A 106 38.75 -17.40 -2.82
CA ASP A 106 38.81 -16.21 -1.97
C ASP A 106 37.64 -16.18 -0.96
N GLU A 107 37.86 -15.53 0.17
CA GLU A 107 36.80 -15.34 1.17
C GLU A 107 35.62 -14.61 0.51
N PRO A 108 34.38 -15.15 0.58
CA PRO A 108 33.22 -14.48 0.01
C PRO A 108 32.98 -13.16 0.75
N GLY A 109 32.74 -12.09 -0.02
CA GLY A 109 32.49 -10.76 0.53
C GLY A 109 31.33 -10.72 1.54
N SER A 110 31.44 -9.84 2.54
CA SER A 110 30.33 -9.54 3.43
C SER A 110 29.26 -8.70 2.72
N PHE A 111 28.00 -8.84 3.16
CA PHE A 111 26.99 -7.87 2.78
C PHE A 111 27.35 -6.52 3.41
N GLU A 112 27.51 -5.50 2.56
CA GLU A 112 27.75 -4.13 3.01
C GLU A 112 26.46 -3.33 2.88
N PHE A 113 25.95 -2.86 4.01
CA PHE A 113 24.84 -1.93 4.01
C PHE A 113 25.32 -0.59 3.47
N GLY A 114 24.83 -0.22 2.29
CA GLY A 114 25.27 0.99 1.58
C GLY A 114 24.11 1.86 1.12
N TRP A 115 24.48 3.00 0.53
CA TRP A 115 23.51 3.93 -0.06
C TRP A 115 22.62 3.28 -1.14
N SER A 116 23.14 2.28 -1.85
CA SER A 116 22.39 1.52 -2.85
C SER A 116 21.19 0.77 -2.25
N THR A 117 21.32 0.21 -1.05
CA THR A 117 20.21 -0.43 -0.31
C THR A 117 19.12 0.59 0.02
N VAL A 118 19.52 1.76 0.51
CA VAL A 118 18.58 2.86 0.81
C VAL A 118 17.86 3.30 -0.46
N GLN A 119 18.57 3.53 -1.56
CA GLN A 119 17.98 3.92 -2.84
C GLN A 119 16.96 2.88 -3.35
N ARG A 120 17.31 1.59 -3.30
CA ARG A 120 16.39 0.50 -3.71
C ARG A 120 15.11 0.51 -2.86
N PHE A 121 15.25 0.68 -1.54
CA PHE A 121 14.11 0.76 -0.65
C PHE A 121 13.25 1.99 -0.94
N VAL A 122 13.84 3.18 -1.12
CA VAL A 122 13.10 4.40 -1.46
C VAL A 122 12.33 4.26 -2.77
N LEU A 123 12.94 3.66 -3.79
CA LEU A 123 12.27 3.40 -5.07
C LEU A 123 11.09 2.44 -4.90
N LEU A 124 11.25 1.37 -4.13
CA LEU A 124 10.17 0.43 -3.81
C LEU A 124 9.07 1.09 -3.00
N ALA A 125 9.42 1.91 -2.00
CA ALA A 125 8.48 2.65 -1.17
C ALA A 125 7.67 3.65 -2.00
N ALA A 126 8.33 4.39 -2.90
CA ALA A 126 7.66 5.33 -3.80
C ALA A 126 6.70 4.61 -4.76
N ALA A 127 7.12 3.49 -5.34
CA ALA A 127 6.27 2.68 -6.21
C ALA A 127 5.06 2.12 -5.44
N ALA A 128 5.29 1.56 -4.24
CA ALA A 128 4.24 1.05 -3.38
C ALA A 128 3.27 2.15 -2.92
N TRP A 129 3.79 3.35 -2.63
CA TRP A 129 2.98 4.52 -2.27
C TRP A 129 2.03 4.92 -3.41
N MET A 130 2.56 5.07 -4.63
CA MET A 130 1.76 5.36 -5.81
C MET A 130 0.67 4.30 -6.03
N VAL A 131 1.04 3.01 -6.01
CA VAL A 131 0.09 1.90 -6.23
C VAL A 131 -0.97 1.86 -5.14
N GLY A 132 -0.58 2.03 -3.87
CA GLY A 132 -1.49 2.02 -2.73
C GLY A 132 -2.49 3.17 -2.77
N CYS A 133 -2.03 4.40 -3.05
CA CYS A 133 -2.90 5.58 -3.18
C CYS A 133 -3.89 5.44 -4.35
N ILE A 134 -3.42 5.05 -5.53
CA ILE A 134 -4.29 4.84 -6.71
C ILE A 134 -5.31 3.75 -6.42
N GLY A 135 -4.88 2.63 -5.82
CA GLY A 135 -5.76 1.53 -5.45
C GLY A 135 -6.84 1.96 -4.46
N ALA A 136 -6.47 2.72 -3.43
CA ALA A 136 -7.40 3.14 -2.38
C ALA A 136 -8.40 4.20 -2.87
N GLU A 137 -7.95 5.18 -3.66
CA GLU A 137 -8.85 6.16 -4.27
C GLU A 137 -9.82 5.50 -5.25
N SER A 138 -9.32 4.61 -6.11
CA SER A 138 -10.18 3.85 -7.04
C SER A 138 -11.21 3.01 -6.27
N TRP A 139 -10.80 2.40 -5.16
CA TRP A 139 -11.69 1.62 -4.30
C TRP A 139 -12.78 2.47 -3.66
N ALA A 140 -12.42 3.65 -3.13
CA ALA A 140 -13.37 4.59 -2.54
C ALA A 140 -14.40 5.09 -3.58
N VAL A 141 -13.94 5.47 -4.77
CA VAL A 141 -14.83 5.91 -5.86
C VAL A 141 -15.78 4.80 -6.29
N LEU A 142 -15.29 3.57 -6.43
CA LEU A 142 -16.16 2.42 -6.77
C LEU A 142 -17.19 2.13 -5.67
N ASP A 143 -16.83 2.30 -4.40
CA ASP A 143 -17.75 2.15 -3.27
C ASP A 143 -18.87 3.21 -3.33
N GLU A 144 -18.51 4.46 -3.58
CA GLU A 144 -19.44 5.58 -3.68
C GLU A 144 -20.38 5.46 -4.89
N VAL A 145 -19.87 5.06 -6.06
CA VAL A 145 -20.68 4.80 -7.26
C VAL A 145 -21.65 3.65 -7.04
N ALA A 146 -21.20 2.57 -6.38
CA ALA A 146 -22.08 1.45 -6.05
C ALA A 146 -23.19 1.89 -5.07
N PHE A 147 -22.84 2.66 -4.05
CA PHE A 147 -23.79 3.18 -3.08
C PHE A 147 -24.82 4.14 -3.71
N ALA A 148 -24.40 5.01 -4.62
CA ALA A 148 -25.31 5.92 -5.34
C ALA A 148 -26.39 5.13 -6.10
N ARG A 149 -26.00 4.07 -6.81
CA ARG A 149 -26.93 3.19 -7.54
C ARG A 149 -27.89 2.45 -6.61
N GLU A 150 -27.38 1.96 -5.47
CA GLU A 150 -28.21 1.31 -4.44
C GLU A 150 -29.26 2.28 -3.88
N GLY A 151 -28.88 3.54 -3.63
CA GLY A 151 -29.78 4.58 -3.15
C GLY A 151 -30.86 4.98 -4.16
N GLU A 152 -30.51 5.12 -5.44
CA GLU A 152 -31.49 5.39 -6.51
C GLU A 152 -32.53 4.27 -6.63
N MET A 153 -32.10 3.01 -6.57
CA MET A 153 -33.02 1.86 -6.57
C MET A 153 -33.93 1.87 -5.34
N TYR A 154 -33.39 2.20 -4.16
CA TYR A 154 -34.17 2.29 -2.92
C TYR A 154 -35.24 3.38 -3.00
N VAL A 155 -34.90 4.58 -3.47
CA VAL A 155 -35.88 5.68 -3.64
C VAL A 155 -36.96 5.34 -4.66
N SER A 156 -36.63 4.59 -5.71
CA SER A 156 -37.62 4.18 -6.73
C SER A 156 -38.62 3.13 -6.22
N THR A 157 -38.27 2.38 -5.17
CA THR A 157 -39.07 1.27 -4.64
C THR A 157 -39.73 1.56 -3.29
N ALA A 158 -39.16 2.47 -2.49
CA ALA A 158 -39.69 2.83 -1.19
C ALA A 158 -40.79 3.89 -1.30
N THR A 159 -41.98 3.59 -0.78
CA THR A 159 -43.12 4.51 -0.68
C THR A 159 -42.93 5.59 0.38
N THR A 160 -41.98 5.40 1.30
CA THR A 160 -41.57 6.37 2.34
C THR A 160 -40.23 7.03 1.97
N LYS A 161 -40.12 8.34 2.23
CA LYS A 161 -38.91 9.15 2.07
C LYS A 161 -37.85 8.82 3.14
N ASP A 162 -37.63 7.55 3.42
CA ASP A 162 -36.66 7.14 4.44
C ASP A 162 -35.25 7.29 3.87
N ALA A 163 -34.35 7.90 4.65
CA ALA A 163 -32.96 8.06 4.28
C ALA A 163 -32.27 6.69 4.24
N TYR A 164 -31.76 6.30 3.07
CA TYR A 164 -30.98 5.07 2.94
C TYR A 164 -29.54 5.30 3.42
N SER A 165 -29.00 4.39 4.22
CA SER A 165 -27.63 4.49 4.73
C SER A 165 -26.97 3.14 4.82
N ARG A 166 -25.65 3.07 4.57
CA ARG A 166 -24.85 1.85 4.78
C ARG A 166 -23.43 2.19 5.25
N PRO A 167 -22.76 1.30 6.00
CA PRO A 167 -21.34 1.45 6.29
C PRO A 167 -20.49 1.37 5.02
N ARG A 168 -19.43 2.18 4.92
CA ARG A 168 -18.46 2.11 3.83
C ARG A 168 -17.84 0.71 3.76
N ARG A 169 -17.37 0.32 2.57
CA ARG A 169 -16.65 -0.95 2.41
C ARG A 169 -15.32 -0.94 3.18
N TRP A 170 -14.81 -2.14 3.46
CA TRP A 170 -13.49 -2.31 4.06
C TRP A 170 -12.43 -1.56 3.24
N PRO A 171 -11.47 -0.87 3.86
CA PRO A 171 -11.13 -0.86 5.29
C PRO A 171 -11.85 0.20 6.14
N SER A 172 -12.77 0.96 5.56
CA SER A 172 -13.40 2.14 6.20
C SER A 172 -14.76 1.87 6.87
N GLN A 173 -15.00 0.67 7.37
CA GLN A 173 -16.32 0.24 7.87
C GLN A 173 -16.88 1.08 9.03
N ASP A 174 -16.02 1.79 9.76
CA ASP A 174 -16.39 2.66 10.87
C ASP A 174 -17.11 3.94 10.43
N GLN A 175 -17.16 4.23 9.13
CA GLN A 175 -17.84 5.40 8.56
C GLN A 175 -19.07 4.99 7.75
N THR A 176 -20.14 5.77 7.84
CA THR A 176 -21.43 5.47 7.18
C THR A 176 -21.67 6.44 6.02
N LEU A 177 -22.11 5.90 4.88
CA LEU A 177 -22.64 6.69 3.76
C LEU A 177 -24.15 6.83 3.90
N TYR A 178 -24.65 8.01 3.53
CA TYR A 178 -26.06 8.35 3.56
C TYR A 178 -26.49 8.83 2.19
N PHE A 179 -27.69 8.42 1.78
CA PHE A 179 -28.31 8.82 0.54
C PHE A 179 -29.47 9.76 0.86
N SER A 180 -29.43 10.96 0.26
CA SER A 180 -30.46 11.98 0.40
C SER A 180 -30.98 12.42 -0.97
N SER A 181 -32.07 13.18 -1.01
CA SER A 181 -32.59 13.79 -2.25
C SER A 181 -31.59 14.74 -2.94
N ARG A 182 -30.53 15.17 -2.24
CA ARG A 182 -29.44 16.01 -2.78
C ARG A 182 -28.23 15.19 -3.25
N GLY A 183 -28.27 13.87 -3.14
CA GLY A 183 -27.19 12.96 -3.51
C GLY A 183 -26.61 12.19 -2.31
N VAL A 184 -25.48 11.53 -2.56
CA VAL A 184 -24.71 10.76 -1.57
C VAL A 184 -23.91 11.71 -0.69
N THR A 185 -24.00 11.54 0.63
CA THR A 185 -23.26 12.31 1.63
C THR A 185 -22.62 11.39 2.66
N ALA A 186 -21.48 11.77 3.22
CA ALA A 186 -20.85 11.07 4.34
C ALA A 186 -21.47 11.41 5.71
N PHE A 187 -22.50 12.28 5.76
CA PHE A 187 -23.20 12.69 6.98
C PHE A 187 -24.62 12.14 7.10
N ALA A 188 -25.01 11.88 8.35
CA ALA A 188 -26.40 11.63 8.71
C ALA A 188 -27.25 12.87 8.38
N PRO A 189 -28.33 12.73 7.58
CA PRO A 189 -29.13 13.86 7.11
C PRO A 189 -29.87 14.62 8.23
N GLN A 190 -29.85 14.14 9.48
CA GLN A 190 -30.48 14.81 10.61
C GLN A 190 -29.87 16.18 10.94
N LEU A 191 -28.63 16.48 10.51
CA LEU A 191 -28.02 17.82 10.69
C LEU A 191 -28.40 18.83 9.59
N VAL A 192 -28.97 18.39 8.46
CA VAL A 192 -29.34 19.26 7.33
C VAL A 192 -30.81 19.70 7.41
N LEU A 193 -31.64 19.00 8.20
CA LEU A 193 -33.06 19.34 8.39
C LEU A 193 -33.31 20.47 9.41
N ASP A 194 -32.30 20.86 10.19
CA ASP A 194 -32.40 21.95 11.17
C ASP A 194 -31.98 23.33 10.62
N GLN A 195 -31.61 23.45 9.35
CA GLN A 195 -31.48 24.76 8.72
C GLN A 195 -32.82 25.18 8.11
N PRO A 196 -33.50 26.21 8.67
CA PRO A 196 -34.71 26.72 8.05
C PRO A 196 -34.39 27.25 6.65
N PRO A 197 -35.32 27.11 5.69
CA PRO A 197 -35.13 27.69 4.36
C PRO A 197 -34.86 29.19 4.50
N VAL A 198 -33.69 29.62 4.03
CA VAL A 198 -33.38 31.04 3.84
C VAL A 198 -34.27 31.53 2.71
N TYR A 199 -35.47 31.97 3.05
CA TYR A 199 -36.28 32.78 2.15
C TYR A 199 -35.56 34.13 2.01
N SER A 200 -34.76 34.25 0.97
CA SER A 200 -34.26 35.52 0.48
C SER A 200 -35.47 36.36 0.07
N GLY A 201 -35.86 37.28 0.96
CA GLY A 201 -36.94 38.21 0.73
C GLY A 201 -36.66 39.07 -0.50
N LEU A 202 -37.38 38.79 -1.58
CA LEU A 202 -37.64 39.76 -2.64
C LEU A 202 -38.52 40.85 -2.03
N SER A 203 -37.87 41.87 -1.48
CA SER A 203 -38.49 43.16 -1.21
C SER A 203 -38.74 43.84 -2.54
N THR A 204 -39.99 43.78 -3.00
CA THR A 204 -40.49 44.68 -4.04
C THR A 204 -40.60 46.08 -3.44
N LYS A 205 -39.89 47.03 -4.05
CA LYS A 205 -40.28 48.43 -4.12
C LYS A 205 -40.38 48.80 -5.60
#